data_AF-A0A8B6G337-F1
#
_entry.id   AF-A0A8B6G337-F1
#
_cell.length_a   1.000
_cell.length_b   1.000
_cell.length_c   1.000
_cell.angle_alpha   90.00
_cell.angle_beta   90.00
_cell.angle_gamma   90.00
#
_symmetry.space_group_name_H-M   'P 1'
#
loop_
_entity.id
_entity.type
_entity.pdbx_description
1 polymer ?
#
loop_
_entity_poly.entity_id
_entity_poly.type
_entity_poly.pdbx_seq_one_letter_code
_entity_poly.pdbx_strand_id
1 'polypeptide(L)'
;MWPFSCVGFEKDSPCIPEFTDHSPEELRTAAYEAMQSGNMQPYIQQAETLINEYKQKRSQVKNMTMTLKQKLISMIEDYRLNKN
;
A
#
# COMPACT_ATOMS: atom_id res chain seq x y z
N MET A 1 -5.42 11.99 4.48
CA MET A 1 -4.98 10.58 4.40
C MET A 1 -4.16 10.44 3.13
N TRP A 2 -2.95 9.90 3.24
CA TRP A 2 -2.01 9.83 2.12
C TRP A 2 -2.45 8.74 1.10
N PRO A 3 -2.40 9.00 -0.22
CA PRO A 3 -2.89 8.08 -1.24
C PRO A 3 -2.16 6.74 -1.25
N PHE A 4 -0.88 6.72 -0.88
CA PHE A 4 -0.05 5.52 -0.81
C PHE A 4 0.09 4.95 0.61
N SER A 5 -0.86 5.24 1.49
CA SER A 5 -0.88 4.62 2.82
C SER A 5 -1.27 3.15 2.76
N CYS A 6 -0.69 2.34 3.67
CA CYS A 6 -1.17 0.99 3.92
C CYS A 6 -2.59 1.00 4.49
N VAL A 7 -3.27 -0.13 4.32
CA VAL A 7 -4.63 -0.34 4.83
C VAL A 7 -4.56 -1.35 5.96
N GLY A 8 -4.98 -0.94 7.15
CA GLY A 8 -5.12 -1.79 8.33
C GLY A 8 -6.57 -1.87 8.78
N PHE A 9 -6.87 -2.86 9.62
CA PHE A 9 -8.21 -3.01 10.21
C PHE A 9 -8.41 -2.10 11.44
N GLU A 10 -7.38 -1.99 12.28
CA GLU A 10 -7.29 -1.12 13.46
C GLU A 10 -5.95 -0.37 13.44
N LYS A 11 -5.87 0.76 14.15
CA LYS A 11 -4.69 1.64 14.20
C LYS A 11 -3.39 0.92 14.54
N ASP A 12 -3.44 -0.05 15.46
CA ASP A 12 -2.26 -0.79 15.94
C ASP A 12 -2.21 -2.24 15.40
N SER A 13 -3.10 -2.57 14.45
CA SER A 13 -3.09 -3.88 13.79
C SER A 13 -2.08 -3.92 12.64
N PRO A 14 -1.51 -5.10 12.34
CA PRO A 14 -0.72 -5.26 11.13
C PRO A 14 -1.54 -4.86 9.88
N CYS A 15 -0.90 -4.11 8.99
CA CYS A 15 -1.50 -3.77 7.69
C CYS A 15 -1.76 -5.04 6.87
N ILE A 16 -2.75 -4.98 5.98
CA ILE A 16 -3.10 -6.10 5.09
C ILE A 16 -1.85 -6.47 4.28
N PRO A 17 -1.44 -7.74 4.24
CA PRO A 17 -0.31 -8.18 3.42
C PRO A 17 -0.47 -7.71 1.98
N GLU A 18 0.62 -7.32 1.33
CA GLU A 18 0.66 -6.75 -0.01
C GLU A 18 0.15 -5.30 -0.13
N PHE A 19 -0.45 -4.74 0.93
CA PHE A 19 -0.73 -3.31 1.06
C PHE A 19 0.40 -2.65 1.84
N THR A 20 1.60 -2.63 1.27
CA THR A 20 2.71 -1.82 1.77
C THR A 20 2.38 -0.34 1.63
N ASP A 21 2.90 0.47 2.54
CA ASP A 21 2.86 1.92 2.40
C ASP A 21 4.05 2.40 1.56
N HIS A 22 3.96 3.59 0.99
CA HIS A 22 5.09 4.32 0.43
C HIS A 22 5.09 5.69 1.07
N SER A 23 6.20 6.08 1.68
CA SER A 23 6.28 7.38 2.32
C SER A 23 6.39 8.52 1.29
N PRO A 24 5.89 9.72 1.63
CA PRO A 24 6.17 10.93 0.83
C PRO A 24 7.67 11.19 0.64
N GLU A 25 8.49 10.84 1.64
CA GLU A 25 9.94 10.99 1.66
C GLU A 25 10.62 10.15 0.58
N GLU A 26 10.20 8.88 0.40
CA GLU A 26 10.74 7.99 -0.62
C GLU A 26 10.44 8.52 -2.03
N LEU A 27 9.21 8.94 -2.29
CA LEU A 27 8.81 9.55 -3.57
C LEU A 27 9.59 10.82 -3.87
N ARG A 28 9.78 11.67 -2.87
CA ARG A 28 10.56 12.91 -3.00
C ARG A 28 12.03 12.65 -3.26
N THR A 29 12.60 11.63 -2.62
CA THR A 29 14.01 11.24 -2.82
C THR A 29 14.20 10.72 -4.25
N ALA A 30 13.33 9.82 -4.71
CA ALA A 30 13.37 9.32 -6.09
C ALA A 30 13.23 10.45 -7.13
N ALA A 31 12.39 11.46 -6.84
CA ALA A 31 12.26 12.63 -7.70
C ALA A 31 13.56 13.45 -7.78
N TYR A 32 14.27 13.65 -6.67
CA TYR A 32 15.54 14.35 -6.66
C TYR A 32 16.65 13.57 -7.37
N GLU A 33 16.70 12.25 -7.21
CA GLU A 33 17.65 11.38 -7.93
C GLU A 33 17.41 11.44 -9.45
N ALA A 34 16.14 11.41 -9.87
CA ALA A 34 15.77 11.58 -11.28
C ALA A 34 16.12 12.97 -11.83
N MET A 35 15.97 14.01 -11.00
CA MET A 35 16.37 15.36 -11.36
C MET A 35 17.89 15.51 -11.49
N GLN A 36 18.67 14.91 -10.57
CA GLN A 36 20.13 14.91 -10.61
C GLN A 36 20.69 14.13 -11.79
N SER A 37 20.07 13.01 -12.14
CA SER A 37 20.47 12.20 -13.31
C SER A 37 20.08 12.83 -14.66
N GLY A 38 19.31 13.92 -14.65
CA GLY A 38 18.82 14.59 -15.86
C GLY A 38 17.76 13.82 -16.64
N ASN A 39 17.24 12.71 -16.08
CA ASN A 39 16.23 11.88 -16.72
C ASN A 39 15.05 11.60 -15.77
N MET A 40 13.94 12.29 -16.02
CA MET A 40 12.71 12.16 -15.22
C MET A 40 11.81 10.99 -15.66
N GLN A 41 12.04 10.39 -16.83
CA GLN A 41 11.17 9.33 -17.37
C GLN A 41 11.03 8.12 -16.44
N PRO A 42 12.12 7.58 -15.83
CA PRO A 42 12.00 6.45 -14.90
C PRO A 42 11.14 6.79 -13.68
N TYR A 43 11.28 8.00 -13.14
CA TYR A 43 10.48 8.44 -12.00
C TYR A 43 9.00 8.57 -12.36
N ILE A 44 8.68 9.14 -13.54
CA ILE A 44 7.29 9.25 -14.01
C ILE A 44 6.65 7.86 -14.16
N GLN A 45 7.36 6.92 -14.79
CA GLN A 45 6.88 5.55 -14.96
C GLN A 45 6.68 4.83 -13.62
N GLN A 46 7.59 5.02 -12.66
CA GLN A 46 7.45 4.48 -11.32
C GLN A 46 6.22 5.06 -10.60
N ALA A 47 6.02 6.38 -10.68
CA ALA A 47 4.88 7.04 -10.06
C ALA A 47 3.55 6.60 -10.68
N GLU A 48 3.48 6.45 -12.00
CA GLU A 48 2.28 5.93 -12.68
C GLU A 48 1.97 4.48 -12.29
N THR A 49 3.00 3.63 -12.19
CA THR A 49 2.88 2.26 -11.70
C THR A 49 2.29 2.24 -10.29
N LEU A 50 2.86 3.03 -9.38
CA LEU A 50 2.38 3.16 -8.00
C LEU A 50 0.91 3.64 -7.97
N ILE A 51 0.55 4.66 -8.73
CA ILE A 51 -0.83 5.15 -8.79
C ILE A 51 -1.80 4.02 -9.21
N ASN A 52 -1.44 3.23 -10.21
CA ASN A 52 -2.27 2.15 -10.70
C ASN A 52 -2.37 0.99 -9.70
N GLU A 53 -1.26 0.60 -9.08
CA GLU A 53 -1.24 -0.43 -8.03
C GLU A 53 -2.15 -0.05 -6.86
N TYR A 54 -2.02 1.17 -6.32
CA TYR A 54 -2.84 1.59 -5.19
C TYR A 54 -4.31 1.77 -5.57
N LYS A 55 -4.62 2.18 -6.80
CA LYS A 55 -6.01 2.18 -7.33
C LYS A 55 -6.57 0.76 -7.38
N GLN A 56 -5.82 -0.20 -7.90
CA GLN A 56 -6.24 -1.60 -7.97
C GLN A 56 -6.43 -2.19 -6.58
N LYS A 57 -5.46 -2.01 -5.69
CA LYS A 57 -5.51 -2.40 -4.27
C LYS A 57 -6.77 -1.86 -3.57
N ARG A 58 -7.05 -0.56 -3.70
CA ARG A 58 -8.29 0.04 -3.14
C ARG A 58 -9.56 -0.55 -3.76
N SER A 59 -9.56 -0.81 -5.07
CA SER A 59 -10.69 -1.46 -5.75
C SER A 59 -10.90 -2.90 -5.26
N GLN A 60 -9.84 -3.66 -5.01
CA GLN A 60 -9.90 -5.02 -4.47
C GLN A 60 -10.47 -5.04 -3.04
N VAL A 61 -10.08 -4.08 -2.19
CA VAL A 61 -10.68 -3.93 -0.84
C VAL A 61 -12.16 -3.56 -0.96
N LYS A 62 -12.52 -2.66 -1.87
CA LYS A 62 -13.91 -2.25 -2.10
C LYS A 62 -14.78 -3.41 -2.63
N ASN A 63 -14.25 -4.19 -3.55
CA ASN A 63 -14.92 -5.31 -4.23
C ASN A 63 -14.30 -6.64 -3.85
N MET A 64 -14.21 -6.88 -2.54
CA MET A 64 -13.50 -8.02 -1.96
C MET A 64 -14.09 -9.36 -2.43
N THR A 65 -13.24 -10.19 -3.02
CA THR A 65 -13.57 -11.60 -3.34
C THR A 65 -13.75 -12.41 -2.05
N MET A 66 -14.50 -13.51 -2.11
CA MET A 66 -14.75 -14.35 -0.93
C MET A 66 -13.45 -14.88 -0.31
N THR A 67 -12.49 -15.26 -1.15
CA THR A 67 -11.15 -15.71 -0.73
C THR A 67 -10.39 -14.63 0.03
N LEU A 68 -10.41 -13.37 -0.44
CA LEU A 68 -9.74 -12.26 0.22
C LEU A 68 -10.39 -11.94 1.56
N LYS A 69 -11.72 -12.03 1.65
CA LYS A 69 -12.46 -11.89 2.92
C LYS A 69 -12.08 -12.95 3.94
N GLN A 70 -12.03 -14.23 3.54
CA GLN A 70 -11.63 -15.31 4.44
C GLN A 70 -10.21 -15.14 4.97
N LYS A 71 -9.27 -14.74 4.11
CA LYS A 71 -7.89 -14.45 4.51
C LYS A 71 -7.81 -13.30 5.51
N LEU A 72 -8.58 -12.23 5.29
CA LEU A 72 -8.65 -11.08 6.21
C LEU A 72 -9.26 -11.47 7.57
N ILE A 73 -10.34 -12.26 7.57
CA ILE A 73 -10.96 -12.74 8.81
C ILE A 73 -9.95 -13.56 9.62
N SER A 74 -9.25 -14.50 8.99
CA SER A 74 -8.20 -15.29 9.64
C SER A 74 -7.13 -14.41 10.29
N MET A 75 -6.63 -13.39 9.58
CA MET A 75 -5.62 -12.48 10.15
C MET A 75 -6.16 -11.66 11.33
N ILE A 76 -7.43 -11.24 11.28
CA ILE A 76 -8.06 -10.50 12.37
C ILE A 76 -8.24 -11.40 13.60
N GLU A 77 -8.63 -12.66 13.40
CA GLU A 77 -8.76 -13.65 14.47
C GLU A 77 -7.40 -13.96 15.11
N ASP A 78 -6.37 -14.21 14.30
CA ASP A 78 -5.00 -14.43 14.77
C ASP A 78 -4.48 -13.22 15.57
N TYR A 79 -4.70 -12.00 15.07
CA TYR A 79 -4.31 -10.78 15.80
C TYR A 79 -5.03 -10.66 17.14
N ARG A 80 -6.33 -10.98 17.21
CA ARG A 80 -7.12 -10.93 18.46
C ARG A 80 -6.68 -11.97 19.47
N LEU A 81 -6.32 -13.17 19.03
CA LEU A 81 -5.82 -14.24 19.91
C LEU A 81 -4.49 -13.87 20.53
N ASN A 82 -3.60 -13.21 19.78
CA ASN A 82 -2.27 -12.80 20.25
C ASN A 82 -2.27 -11.48 21.05
N LYS A 83 -3.38 -10.74 21.08
CA LYS A 83 -3.54 -9.48 21.83
C LYS A 83 -3.95 -9.71 23.29
N ASN A 84 -4.48 -10.90 23.63
CA ASN A 84 -4.83 -11.33 24.99
C ASN A 84 -3.71 -12.17 25.62
#